data_AF-A0A318SC33-F1
#
_entry.id   AF-A0A318SC33-F1
#
_cell.length_a   1.000
_cell.length_b   1.000
_cell.length_c   1.000
_cell.angle_alpha   90.00
_cell.angle_beta   90.00
_cell.angle_gamma   90.00
#
_symmetry.space_group_name_H-M   'P 1'
#
loop_
_entity.id
_entity.type
_entity.pdbx_description
1 polymer ?
#
loop_
_entity_poly.entity_id
_entity_poly.type
_entity_poly.pdbx_seq_one_letter_code
_entity_poly.pdbx_strand_id
1 'polypeptide(L)' 'MAYHRSMTKDSGLVRALGTVVTLGRRVAFAEGRLTNSNGDLLASATSSLIVLAF' A
#
# COMPACT_ATOMS: atom_id res chain seq x y z
N MET A 1 5.96 1.67 7.36
CA MET A 1 5.62 2.54 6.21
C MET A 1 6.85 3.34 5.85
N ALA A 2 7.05 3.62 4.56
CA ALA A 2 8.12 4.46 4.04
C ALA A 2 7.54 5.52 3.10
N TYR A 3 7.98 6.76 3.28
CA TYR A 3 7.60 7.90 2.44
C TYR A 3 8.77 8.22 1.51
N HIS A 4 8.54 8.10 0.20
CA HIS A 4 9.57 8.28 -0.82
C HIS A 4 9.52 9.66 -1.45
N ARG A 5 8.31 10.23 -1.58
CA ARG A 5 8.09 11.56 -2.15
C ARG A 5 6.86 12.22 -1.53
N SER A 6 6.93 13.54 -1.36
CA SER A 6 5.80 14.36 -0.91
C SER A 6 4.65 14.31 -1.92
N MET A 7 3.43 14.12 -1.42
CA MET A 7 2.21 14.32 -2.19
C MET A 7 1.81 15.80 -2.12
N THR A 8 1.70 16.45 -3.27
CA THR A 8 1.39 17.88 -3.44
C THR A 8 0.17 18.06 -4.34
N LYS A 9 -0.29 19.30 -4.52
CA LYS A 9 -1.36 19.64 -5.48
C LYS A 9 -1.02 19.23 -6.91
N ASP A 10 0.26 19.22 -7.25
CA ASP A 10 0.76 18.89 -8.60
C ASP A 10 1.04 17.39 -8.78
N SER A 11 0.81 16.56 -7.76
CA SER A 11 1.01 15.12 -7.88
C SER A 11 0.04 14.47 -8.86
N GLY A 12 -1.04 15.15 -9.26
CA GLY A 12 -2.05 14.56 -10.13
C GLY A 12 -2.80 13.41 -9.43
N LEU A 13 -3.40 12.52 -10.22
CA LEU A 13 -4.17 11.40 -9.69
C LEU A 13 -3.25 10.41 -8.96
N VAL A 14 -3.53 10.16 -7.69
CA VAL A 14 -2.81 9.17 -6.90
C VAL A 14 -3.58 7.85 -6.86
N ARG A 15 -2.92 6.78 -7.26
CA ARG A 15 -3.43 5.41 -7.21
C ARG A 15 -2.84 4.66 -6.02
N ALA A 16 -3.71 4.13 -5.18
CA ALA A 16 -3.34 3.20 -4.12
C ALA A 16 -3.57 1.76 -4.60
N LEU A 17 -2.55 0.92 -4.49
CA LEU A 17 -2.66 -0.52 -4.74
C LEU A 17 -2.18 -1.30 -3.53
N GLY A 18 -2.99 -2.27 -3.11
CA GLY A 18 -2.64 -3.24 -2.09
C GLY A 18 -2.53 -4.64 -2.70
N THR A 19 -1.60 -5.44 -2.20
CA THR A 19 -1.46 -6.84 -2.58
C THR A 19 -1.26 -7.67 -1.31
N VAL A 20 -2.11 -8.68 -1.13
CA VAL A 20 -1.89 -9.69 -0.09
C VAL A 20 -0.71 -10.55 -0.54
N VAL A 21 0.36 -10.53 0.25
CA VAL A 21 1.57 -11.31 -0.02
C VAL A 21 1.41 -12.73 0.52
N THR A 22 0.85 -12.85 1.72
CA THR A 22 0.59 -14.15 2.36
C THR A 22 -0.74 -14.11 3.10
N LEU A 23 -1.57 -15.14 2.94
CA LEU A 23 -2.83 -15.33 3.67
C LEU A 23 -2.77 -16.61 4.49
N GLY A 24 -2.56 -16.48 5.79
CA GLY A 24 -2.59 -17.59 6.74
C GLY A 24 -3.94 -17.73 7.44
N ARG A 25 -4.09 -18.78 8.26
CA ARG A 25 -5.33 -19.07 9.00
C ARG A 25 -5.72 -17.98 10.01
N ARG A 26 -4.73 -17.29 10.60
CA ARG A 26 -4.94 -16.26 11.63
C ARG A 26 -4.32 -14.91 11.29
N VAL A 27 -3.30 -14.89 10.44
CA VAL A 27 -2.53 -13.69 10.11
C VAL A 27 -2.32 -13.63 8.61
N ALA A 28 -2.49 -12.45 8.03
CA ALA A 28 -2.13 -12.13 6.66
C ALA A 28 -1.09 -11.01 6.63
N PHE A 29 -0.25 -11.02 5.61
CA PHE A 29 0.68 -9.93 5.32
C PHE A 29 0.32 -9.31 3.99
N ALA A 30 0.27 -7.99 3.94
CA ALA A 30 -0.02 -7.24 2.73
C ALA A 30 1.02 -6.14 2.50
N GLU A 31 1.28 -5.85 1.23
CA GLU A 31 2.03 -4.69 0.78
C GLU A 31 1.08 -3.66 0.17
N GLY A 32 1.43 -2.38 0.32
CA GLY A 32 0.73 -1.25 -0.28
C GLY A 32 1.70 -0.31 -0.98
N ARG A 33 1.28 0.24 -2.12
CA ARG A 33 2.02 1.26 -2.87
C ARG A 33 1.09 2.41 -3.26
N LEU A 34 1.59 3.62 -3.14
CA LEU A 34 0.97 4.82 -3.70
C LEU A 34 1.80 5.30 -4.89
N THR A 35 1.18 5.40 -6.06
CA THR A 35 1.81 5.92 -7.27
C THR A 35 1.02 7.09 -7.82
N ASN A 36 1.71 8.10 -8.35
CA ASN A 36 1.04 9.22 -9.02
C ASN A 36 0.77 8.94 -10.51
N SER A 37 0.18 9.89 -11.23
CA SER A 37 -0.14 9.78 -12.67
C SER A 37 1.10 9.65 -13.57
N ASN A 38 2.26 10.10 -13.09
CA ASN A 38 3.54 10.00 -13.78
C ASN A 38 4.24 8.65 -13.51
N GLY A 39 3.66 7.80 -12.66
CA GLY A 39 4.24 6.53 -12.24
C GLY A 39 5.24 6.64 -11.08
N ASP A 40 5.44 7.82 -10.49
CA ASP A 40 6.34 7.98 -9.34
C ASP A 40 5.78 7.25 -8.11
N LEU A 41 6.63 6.52 -7.41
CA LEU A 41 6.30 5.93 -6.11
C LEU A 41 6.33 7.02 -5.02
N LEU A 42 5.18 7.31 -4.43
CA LEU A 42 5.05 8.30 -3.35
C LEU A 42 5.31 7.67 -1.98
N ALA A 43 4.74 6.49 -1.74
CA ALA A 43 4.89 5.77 -0.47
C ALA A 43 4.76 4.25 -0.66
N SER A 44 5.38 3.50 0.24
CA SER A 44 5.19 2.06 0.36
C SER A 44 4.90 1.67 1.81
N ALA A 45 4.11 0.62 1.97
CA ALA A 45 3.71 0.13 3.28
C ALA A 45 3.66 -1.38 3.29
N THR A 46 3.94 -1.96 4.46
CA THR A 46 3.59 -3.33 4.80
C THR A 46 2.58 -3.27 5.94
N SER A 47 1.67 -4.24 5.96
CA SER A 47 0.68 -4.39 7.02
C SER A 47 0.59 -5.85 7.45
N SER A 48 0.43 -6.06 8.76
CA SER A 48 0.13 -7.35 9.37
C SER A 48 -1.34 -7.32 9.80
N LEU A 49 -2.14 -8.24 9.28
CA LEU A 49 -3.59 -8.26 9.47
C LEU A 49 -4.00 -9.51 10.23
N ILE A 50 -5.00 -9.40 11.10
CA ILE A 50 -5.64 -10.56 11.74
C ILE A 50 -6.77 -11.05 10.83
N VAL A 51 -6.78 -12.35 10.56
CA VAL A 51 -7.84 -13.01 9.79
C VAL A 51 -8.91 -13.49 10.77
N LEU A 52 -10.10 -12.91 10.65
CA LEU A 52 -11.29 -13.35 11.36
C LEU A 52 -12.10 -14.26 10.44
N ALA A 53 -12.52 -15.40 10.94
CA ALA A 53 -13.44 -16.33 10.26
C ALA A 53 -14.71 -16.45 11.09
N PHE A 54 -15.85 -16.52 10.41
CA PHE A 54 -17.15 -16.87 10.98
C PHE A 54 -17.53 -18.26 10.51
#